data_AF-A0A8I6AS73-F1
#
_entry.id   AF-A0A8I6AS73-F1
#
_cell.length_a   1.000
_cell.length_b   1.000
_cell.length_c   1.000
_cell.angle_alpha   90.00
_cell.angle_beta   90.00
_cell.angle_gamma   90.00
#
_symmetry.space_group_name_H-M   'P 1'
#
loop_
_entity.id
_entity.type
_entity.pdbx_description
1 polymer ?
#
loop_
_entity_poly.entity_id
_entity_poly.type
_entity_poly.pdbx_seq_one_letter_code
_entity_poly.pdbx_strand_id
1 'polypeptide(L)'
;MPKKVKPTGDENEQESVSCKQAKEELPNTLSVLNFDSPSSFFESLISPIKVETFFKEFWEQKPLLIQRDDPSLAAYYQSLFSLSDLKSLCSQGLYYGRDVNVCRCIGGKKKVLNKDGKAQFLQLRKDFDQKRATIQFHQRTSSCTDFPLSVWEMEQSQ
;
A
#
# COMPACT_ATOMS: atom_id res chain seq x y z
N MET A 1 19.20 47.85 26.58
CA MET A 1 20.52 47.74 27.24
C MET A 1 20.66 46.33 27.82
N PRO A 2 21.87 45.73 27.80
CA PRO A 2 22.21 44.70 26.80
C PRO A 2 22.81 43.43 27.45
N LYS A 3 22.92 42.26 26.82
CA LYS A 3 24.03 41.81 25.92
C LYS A 3 23.83 40.28 25.71
N LYS A 4 23.75 39.78 24.47
CA LYS A 4 24.81 39.09 23.68
C LYS A 4 25.17 37.68 24.23
N VAL A 5 25.43 36.60 23.48
CA VAL A 5 25.68 36.34 22.04
C VAL A 5 25.79 34.80 21.82
N LYS A 6 25.41 34.34 20.62
CA LYS A 6 25.51 32.98 20.00
C LYS A 6 26.95 32.73 19.44
N PRO A 7 27.26 31.76 18.55
CA PRO A 7 27.04 30.29 18.42
C PRO A 7 28.39 29.51 18.30
N THR A 8 28.32 28.21 17.90
CA THR A 8 29.25 27.38 17.07
C THR A 8 29.98 26.19 17.71
N GLY A 9 30.03 25.08 16.94
CA GLY A 9 30.67 23.77 17.20
C GLY A 9 29.64 22.63 17.10
N ASP A 10 29.26 22.13 15.92
CA ASP A 10 29.91 21.05 15.12
C ASP A 10 30.37 19.87 15.97
N GLU A 11 29.67 18.72 15.89
CA GLU A 11 30.26 17.38 15.88
C GLU A 11 29.21 16.28 15.59
N ASN A 12 29.45 15.62 14.45
CA ASN A 12 29.02 14.31 13.98
C ASN A 12 28.31 13.36 14.96
N GLU A 13 27.08 12.97 14.65
CA GLU A 13 26.60 11.61 14.90
C GLU A 13 25.88 11.08 13.66
N GLN A 14 26.65 10.37 12.83
CA GLN A 14 26.13 9.44 11.82
C GLN A 14 25.52 8.25 12.56
N GLU A 15 24.27 8.36 12.99
CA GLU A 15 23.51 7.20 13.45
C GLU A 15 22.97 6.46 12.22
N SER A 16 23.78 5.51 11.73
CA SER A 16 23.39 4.56 10.71
C SER A 16 22.28 3.66 11.26
N VAL A 17 21.03 3.99 10.91
CA VAL A 17 19.87 3.15 11.23
C VAL A 17 19.93 1.91 10.35
N SER A 18 20.47 0.83 10.91
CA SER A 18 20.37 -0.51 10.36
C SER A 18 18.89 -0.91 10.33
N CYS A 19 18.27 -0.81 9.15
CA CYS A 19 16.96 -1.36 8.89
C CYS A 19 17.10 -2.88 8.89
N LYS A 20 16.79 -3.52 10.04
CA LYS A 20 16.72 -4.97 10.16
C LYS A 20 15.68 -5.47 9.16
N GLN A 21 16.18 -6.01 8.04
CA GLN A 21 15.40 -6.78 7.09
C GLN A 21 14.86 -8.00 7.83
N ALA A 22 13.61 -7.92 8.29
CA ALA A 22 12.81 -9.11 8.52
C ALA A 22 12.50 -9.66 7.12
N LYS A 23 13.44 -10.44 6.60
CA LYS A 23 13.19 -11.40 5.53
C LYS A 23 12.26 -12.44 6.14
N GLU A 24 10.98 -12.13 6.20
CA GLU A 24 9.94 -13.13 6.38
C GLU A 24 10.03 -14.00 5.13
N GLU A 25 10.62 -15.18 5.29
CA GLU A 25 10.72 -16.17 4.23
C GLU A 25 9.32 -16.42 3.69
N LEU A 26 9.05 -15.95 2.48
CA LEU A 26 7.81 -16.17 1.76
C LEU A 26 7.80 -17.64 1.31
N PRO A 27 7.19 -18.59 2.03
CA PRO A 27 7.35 -20.01 1.74
C PRO A 27 6.34 -20.37 0.66
N ASN A 28 6.82 -20.75 -0.53
CA ASN A 28 6.04 -21.38 -1.61
C ASN A 28 4.82 -20.62 -2.19
N THR A 29 4.53 -19.37 -1.82
CA THR A 29 3.39 -18.63 -2.40
C THR A 29 3.67 -18.00 -3.76
N LEU A 30 4.92 -17.97 -4.23
CA LEU A 30 5.25 -17.48 -5.58
C LEU A 30 4.66 -18.34 -6.71
N SER A 31 4.16 -19.55 -6.42
CA SER A 31 3.53 -20.43 -7.41
C SER A 31 2.07 -20.07 -7.73
N VAL A 32 1.49 -19.13 -6.98
CA VAL A 32 0.06 -18.80 -7.07
C VAL A 32 -0.26 -17.95 -8.31
N LEU A 33 0.62 -16.99 -8.64
CA LEU A 33 0.56 -16.20 -9.86
C LEU A 33 1.81 -16.48 -10.71
N ASN A 34 1.67 -16.45 -12.02
CA ASN A 34 2.76 -16.70 -12.95
C ASN A 34 3.45 -15.36 -13.31
N PHE A 35 4.71 -15.17 -12.95
CA PHE A 35 5.46 -13.94 -13.25
C PHE A 35 6.42 -14.06 -14.46
N ASP A 36 6.29 -15.09 -15.30
CA ASP A 36 7.21 -15.34 -16.42
C ASP A 36 7.09 -14.27 -17.54
N SER A 37 5.91 -13.68 -17.70
CA SER A 37 5.60 -12.63 -18.67
C SER A 37 4.37 -11.82 -18.23
N PRO A 38 4.18 -10.58 -18.72
CA PRO A 38 2.96 -9.82 -18.48
C PRO A 38 1.67 -10.58 -18.85
N SER A 39 1.71 -11.33 -19.96
CA SER A 39 0.58 -12.11 -20.45
C SER A 39 0.24 -13.29 -19.53
N SER A 40 1.25 -14.05 -19.09
CA SER A 40 1.06 -15.18 -18.18
C SER A 40 0.66 -14.71 -16.78
N PHE A 41 1.18 -13.57 -16.34
CA PHE A 41 0.74 -12.90 -15.12
C PHE A 41 -0.74 -12.56 -15.20
N PHE A 42 -1.15 -11.82 -16.22
CA PHE A 42 -2.55 -11.45 -16.39
C PHE A 42 -3.46 -12.68 -16.49
N GLU A 43 -3.08 -13.70 -17.26
CA GLU A 43 -3.82 -14.96 -17.34
C GLU A 43 -3.99 -15.64 -15.98
N SER A 44 -2.91 -15.73 -15.19
CA SER A 44 -2.98 -16.28 -13.83
C SER A 44 -3.84 -15.42 -12.89
N LEU A 45 -3.80 -14.09 -13.04
CA LEU A 45 -4.56 -13.14 -12.23
C LEU A 45 -6.07 -13.26 -12.43
N ILE A 46 -6.52 -13.51 -13.65
CA ILE A 46 -7.96 -13.64 -13.99
C ILE A 46 -8.45 -15.10 -14.07
N SER A 47 -7.58 -16.08 -13.83
CA SER A 47 -7.95 -17.49 -13.79
C SER A 47 -9.15 -17.73 -12.84
N PRO A 48 -10.17 -18.52 -13.24
CA PRO A 48 -10.19 -19.45 -14.39
C PRO A 48 -10.69 -18.84 -15.72
N ILE A 49 -10.87 -17.52 -15.80
CA ILE A 49 -11.35 -16.87 -17.01
C ILE A 49 -10.22 -16.76 -18.03
N LYS A 50 -10.45 -17.26 -19.24
CA LYS A 50 -9.49 -17.12 -20.34
C LYS A 50 -9.35 -15.66 -20.75
N VAL A 51 -8.14 -15.25 -21.07
CA VAL A 51 -7.82 -13.89 -21.55
C VAL A 51 -8.69 -13.48 -22.75
N GLU A 52 -8.87 -14.38 -23.71
CA GLU A 52 -9.73 -14.18 -24.89
C GLU A 52 -11.19 -13.89 -24.50
N THR A 53 -11.74 -14.66 -23.56
CA THR A 53 -13.11 -14.48 -23.05
C THR A 53 -13.23 -13.17 -22.28
N PHE A 54 -12.24 -12.83 -21.46
CA PHE A 54 -12.21 -11.56 -20.73
C PHE A 54 -12.29 -10.36 -21.68
N PHE A 55 -11.43 -10.28 -22.69
CA PHE A 55 -11.42 -9.17 -23.64
C PHE A 55 -12.65 -9.14 -24.55
N LYS A 56 -13.19 -10.30 -24.91
CA LYS A 56 -14.38 -10.39 -25.78
C LYS A 56 -15.68 -10.03 -25.08
N GLU A 57 -15.85 -10.40 -23.81
CA GLU A 57 -17.16 -10.32 -23.13
C GLU A 57 -17.23 -9.35 -21.95
N PHE A 58 -16.11 -9.08 -21.27
CA PHE A 58 -16.10 -8.36 -19.99
C PHE A 58 -15.38 -7.02 -20.08
N TRP A 59 -14.22 -7.00 -20.72
CA TRP A 59 -13.44 -5.79 -20.90
C TRP A 59 -14.29 -4.67 -21.50
N GLU A 60 -14.37 -3.55 -20.78
CA GLU A 60 -15.15 -2.35 -21.14
C GLU A 60 -16.65 -2.58 -21.42
N GLN A 61 -17.20 -3.74 -21.08
CA GLN A 61 -18.60 -4.09 -21.38
C GLN A 61 -19.42 -4.32 -20.11
N LYS A 62 -18.95 -5.19 -19.22
CA LYS A 62 -19.67 -5.55 -17.99
C LYS A 62 -18.70 -5.95 -16.88
N PRO A 63 -19.04 -5.71 -15.59
CA PRO A 63 -18.23 -6.18 -14.48
C PRO A 63 -18.05 -7.70 -14.48
N LEU A 64 -16.85 -8.15 -14.11
CA LEU A 64 -16.53 -9.56 -13.86
C LEU A 64 -16.26 -9.76 -12.38
N LEU A 65 -17.03 -10.64 -11.73
CA LEU A 65 -16.80 -11.07 -10.35
C LEU A 65 -16.20 -12.47 -10.35
N ILE A 66 -14.98 -12.62 -9.81
CA ILE A 66 -14.32 -13.93 -9.64
C ILE A 66 -14.27 -14.24 -8.14
N GLN A 67 -15.13 -15.15 -7.70
CA GLN A 67 -15.10 -15.68 -6.34
C GLN A 67 -14.19 -16.90 -6.30
N ARG A 68 -13.24 -16.92 -5.35
CA ARG A 68 -12.27 -18.00 -5.20
C ARG A 68 -12.29 -18.50 -3.75
N ASP A 69 -12.19 -19.81 -3.59
CA ASP A 69 -12.14 -20.49 -2.30
C ASP A 69 -10.83 -21.29 -2.19
N ASP A 70 -9.71 -20.60 -2.47
CA ASP A 70 -8.37 -21.17 -2.39
C ASP A 70 -7.60 -20.49 -1.23
N PRO A 71 -7.32 -21.22 -0.14
CA PRO A 71 -6.58 -20.68 1.01
C PRO A 71 -5.18 -20.16 0.68
N SER A 72 -4.49 -20.77 -0.30
CA SER A 72 -3.14 -20.36 -0.68
C SER A 72 -3.13 -19.02 -1.40
N LEU A 73 -4.10 -18.83 -2.29
CA LEU A 73 -4.33 -17.57 -2.99
C LEU A 73 -4.82 -16.48 -2.04
N ALA A 74 -5.68 -16.82 -1.08
CA ALA A 74 -6.11 -15.89 -0.03
C ALA A 74 -4.90 -15.40 0.80
N ALA A 75 -4.00 -16.30 1.18
CA ALA A 75 -2.77 -15.94 1.89
C ALA A 75 -1.85 -15.04 1.06
N TYR A 76 -1.72 -15.30 -0.25
CA TYR A 76 -0.98 -14.45 -1.18
C TYR A 76 -1.55 -13.02 -1.26
N TYR A 77 -2.85 -12.85 -1.50
CA TYR A 77 -3.43 -11.50 -1.57
C TYR A 77 -3.34 -10.75 -0.23
N GLN A 78 -3.44 -11.48 0.89
CA GLN A 78 -3.29 -10.91 2.22
C GLN A 78 -1.87 -10.37 2.47
N SER A 79 -0.84 -10.95 1.82
CA SER A 79 0.55 -10.50 1.94
C SER A 79 0.92 -9.35 1.00
N LEU A 80 0.07 -9.00 0.03
CA LEU A 80 0.31 -7.84 -0.85
C LEU A 80 0.27 -6.52 -0.07
N PHE A 81 -0.77 -6.32 0.74
CA PHE A 81 -0.89 -5.11 1.54
C PHE A 81 -1.79 -5.34 2.74
N SER A 82 -1.24 -5.13 3.92
CA SER A 82 -1.89 -5.29 5.21
C SER A 82 -2.06 -3.94 5.93
N LEU A 83 -3.00 -3.88 6.87
CA LEU A 83 -3.17 -2.68 7.71
C LEU A 83 -1.92 -2.40 8.57
N SER A 84 -1.13 -3.42 8.87
CA SER A 84 0.17 -3.30 9.57
C SER A 84 1.19 -2.52 8.75
N ASP A 85 1.18 -2.64 7.43
CA ASP A 85 2.16 -1.98 6.55
C ASP A 85 2.03 -0.45 6.62
N LEU A 86 0.82 0.07 6.86
CA LEU A 86 0.63 1.51 7.08
C LEU A 86 1.46 2.06 8.24
N LYS A 87 1.80 1.25 9.25
CA LYS A 87 2.67 1.71 10.34
C LYS A 87 4.06 2.04 9.84
N SER A 88 4.63 1.14 9.02
CA SER A 88 5.93 1.33 8.38
C SER A 88 5.88 2.51 7.40
N LEU A 89 4.86 2.57 6.55
CA LEU A 89 4.71 3.65 5.57
C LEU A 89 4.53 5.03 6.24
N CYS A 90 3.74 5.12 7.30
CA CYS A 90 3.62 6.38 8.05
C CYS A 90 4.97 6.84 8.63
N SER A 91 5.86 5.92 9.01
CA SER A 91 7.20 6.25 9.49
C SER A 91 8.10 6.85 8.41
N GLN A 92 7.86 6.51 7.14
CA GLN A 92 8.52 7.10 5.96
C GLN A 92 7.97 8.49 5.60
N GLY A 93 6.87 8.94 6.21
CA GLY A 93 6.36 10.30 6.07
C GLY A 93 5.26 10.47 5.01
N LEU A 94 4.14 9.77 5.19
CA LEU A 94 2.92 9.99 4.41
C LEU A 94 2.27 11.33 4.76
N TYR A 95 1.57 11.93 3.80
CA TYR A 95 0.80 13.17 3.94
C TYR A 95 -0.66 12.96 3.57
N TYR A 96 -1.55 13.58 4.35
CA TYR A 96 -2.97 13.60 4.03
C TYR A 96 -3.23 14.28 2.69
N GLY A 97 -4.17 13.77 1.92
CA GLY A 97 -4.56 14.28 0.59
C GLY A 97 -3.57 13.92 -0.52
N ARG A 98 -2.27 13.79 -0.23
CA ARG A 98 -1.23 13.39 -1.20
C ARG A 98 -1.07 11.88 -1.27
N ASP A 99 -0.85 11.24 -0.12
CA ASP A 99 -0.52 9.80 -0.04
C ASP A 99 -1.63 9.00 0.66
N VAL A 100 -2.42 9.64 1.51
CA VAL A 100 -3.51 8.98 2.23
C VAL A 100 -4.74 9.89 2.39
N ASN A 101 -5.92 9.31 2.25
CA ASN A 101 -7.19 9.95 2.58
C ASN A 101 -7.93 9.15 3.63
N VAL A 102 -8.62 9.84 4.53
CA VAL A 102 -9.52 9.25 5.51
C VAL A 102 -10.91 9.79 5.23
N CYS A 103 -11.88 8.91 5.01
CA CYS A 103 -13.25 9.32 4.71
C CYS A 103 -14.28 8.40 5.36
N ARG A 104 -15.52 8.87 5.45
CA ARG A 104 -16.66 8.08 5.93
C ARG A 104 -17.90 8.43 5.12
N CYS A 105 -18.71 7.42 4.79
CA CYS A 105 -20.03 7.65 4.23
C CYS A 105 -21.03 7.95 5.35
N ILE A 106 -21.68 9.11 5.30
CA ILE A 106 -22.72 9.52 6.26
C ILE A 106 -23.92 10.00 5.44
N GLY A 107 -25.05 9.32 5.55
CA GLY A 107 -26.27 9.66 4.80
C GLY A 107 -26.07 9.62 3.27
N GLY A 108 -25.31 8.64 2.77
CA GLY A 108 -25.00 8.50 1.33
C GLY A 108 -23.98 9.50 0.80
N LYS A 109 -23.46 10.42 1.63
CA LYS A 109 -22.47 11.42 1.23
C LYS A 109 -21.09 11.08 1.78
N LYS A 110 -20.05 11.21 0.94
CA LYS A 110 -18.65 11.07 1.34
C LYS A 110 -18.24 12.28 2.18
N LYS A 111 -17.88 12.06 3.44
CA LYS A 111 -17.25 13.05 4.32
C LYS A 111 -15.76 12.77 4.43
N VAL A 112 -14.93 13.73 4.02
CA VAL A 112 -13.47 13.66 4.19
C VAL A 112 -13.10 14.06 5.62
N LEU A 113 -12.20 13.31 6.24
CA LEU A 113 -11.76 13.45 7.64
C LEU A 113 -10.24 13.71 7.74
N ASN A 114 -9.60 14.05 6.61
CA ASN A 114 -8.18 14.38 6.54
C ASN A 114 -7.80 15.47 7.55
N LYS A 115 -6.56 15.37 8.04
CA LYS A 115 -5.89 16.42 8.80
C LYS A 115 -4.90 17.14 7.91
N ASP A 116 -4.35 18.24 8.40
CA ASP A 116 -3.29 18.93 7.69
C ASP A 116 -1.94 18.23 7.91
N GLY A 117 -1.12 18.18 6.87
CA GLY A 117 0.27 17.71 6.94
C GLY A 117 0.44 16.19 7.01
N LYS A 118 1.42 15.74 7.79
CA LYS A 118 1.86 14.34 7.85
C LYS A 118 0.81 13.46 8.53
N ALA A 119 0.56 12.29 7.96
CA ALA A 119 -0.29 11.27 8.56
C ALA A 119 0.50 10.45 9.59
N GLN A 120 -0.02 10.39 10.81
CA GLN A 120 0.52 9.55 11.87
C GLN A 120 -0.31 8.27 11.99
N PHE A 121 0.36 7.12 12.13
CA PHE A 121 -0.31 5.83 12.22
C PHE A 121 -1.36 5.77 13.34
N LEU A 122 -1.05 6.29 14.54
CA LEU A 122 -1.98 6.31 15.67
C LEU A 122 -3.26 7.09 15.35
N GLN A 123 -3.16 8.16 14.57
CA GLN A 123 -4.31 8.97 14.18
C GLN A 123 -5.18 8.23 13.16
N LEU A 124 -4.55 7.62 12.14
CA LEU A 124 -5.25 6.77 11.17
C LEU A 124 -5.98 5.62 11.87
N ARG A 125 -5.29 4.94 12.80
CA ARG A 125 -5.85 3.83 13.59
C ARG A 125 -7.03 4.29 14.44
N LYS A 126 -6.91 5.44 15.11
CA LYS A 126 -8.01 6.03 15.89
C LYS A 126 -9.23 6.33 15.03
N ASP A 127 -9.05 6.92 13.86
CA ASP A 127 -10.16 7.23 12.95
C ASP A 127 -10.80 5.96 12.36
N PHE A 128 -9.99 4.93 12.06
CA PHE A 128 -10.47 3.63 11.64
C PHE A 128 -11.31 2.94 12.72
N ASP A 129 -10.76 2.74 13.92
CA ASP A 129 -11.40 1.99 15.01
C ASP A 129 -12.59 2.75 15.61
N GLN A 130 -12.44 4.04 15.92
CA GLN A 130 -13.45 4.80 16.67
C GLN A 130 -14.49 5.48 15.77
N LYS A 131 -14.06 6.03 14.62
CA LYS A 131 -14.98 6.75 13.72
C LYS A 131 -15.54 5.86 12.62
N ARG A 132 -15.11 4.59 12.53
CA ARG A 132 -15.44 3.67 11.43
C ARG A 132 -15.15 4.31 10.07
N ALA A 133 -14.00 4.99 9.97
CA ALA A 133 -13.55 5.62 8.74
C ALA A 133 -12.85 4.61 7.83
N THR A 134 -12.92 4.85 6.53
CA THR A 134 -12.15 4.15 5.50
C THR A 134 -10.85 4.91 5.24
N ILE A 135 -9.73 4.19 5.27
CA ILE A 135 -8.42 4.71 4.87
C ILE A 135 -8.22 4.34 3.40
N GLN A 136 -7.95 5.35 2.57
CA GLN A 136 -7.61 5.19 1.16
C GLN A 136 -6.14 5.57 0.99
N PHE A 137 -5.30 4.60 0.71
CA PHE A 137 -3.89 4.80 0.41
C PHE A 137 -3.71 5.07 -1.09
N HIS A 138 -2.87 6.04 -1.43
CA HIS A 138 -2.59 6.46 -2.80
C HIS A 138 -1.14 6.13 -3.15
N GLN A 139 -0.93 5.49 -4.29
CA GLN A 139 0.41 5.35 -4.85
C GLN A 139 0.74 6.56 -5.75
N ARG A 140 1.96 7.09 -5.58
CA ARG A 140 2.64 7.90 -6.59
C ARG A 140 3.83 7.07 -7.05
N THR A 141 3.75 6.50 -8.25
CA THR A 141 4.70 5.57 -8.88
C THR A 141 6.15 6.09 -9.02
N SER A 142 6.51 7.26 -8.48
CA SER A 142 7.74 7.96 -8.88
C SER A 142 8.85 8.09 -7.83
N SER A 143 8.70 7.65 -6.57
CA SER A 143 9.79 7.90 -5.58
C SER A 143 9.88 7.00 -4.35
N CYS A 144 9.17 5.88 -4.28
CA CYS A 144 9.18 5.02 -3.09
C CYS A 144 9.66 3.62 -3.47
N THR A 145 10.95 3.34 -3.25
CA THR A 145 11.56 2.01 -3.39
C THR A 145 11.17 1.06 -2.25
N ASP A 146 10.39 1.52 -1.29
CA ASP A 146 10.23 0.86 0.01
C ASP A 146 8.82 0.24 0.21
N PHE A 147 8.12 -0.02 -0.90
CA PHE A 147 6.87 -0.76 -0.89
C PHE A 147 7.15 -2.26 -0.63
N PRO A 148 6.21 -3.03 -0.04
CA PRO A 148 6.29 -4.49 -0.08
C PRO A 148 6.65 -4.96 -1.49
N LEU A 149 7.77 -5.66 -1.62
CA LEU A 149 8.35 -6.10 -2.90
C LEU A 149 7.28 -6.77 -3.78
N SER A 150 6.33 -7.48 -3.17
CA SER A 150 5.23 -8.16 -3.84
C SER A 150 4.31 -7.24 -4.67
N VAL A 151 4.02 -6.02 -4.22
CA VAL A 151 3.19 -5.07 -4.99
C VAL A 151 4.04 -4.36 -6.04
N TRP A 152 5.32 -4.11 -5.75
CA TRP A 152 6.21 -3.51 -6.73
C TRP A 152 6.49 -4.47 -7.90
N GLU A 153 6.68 -5.76 -7.63
CA GLU A 153 6.78 -6.83 -8.64
C GLU A 153 5.51 -6.90 -9.52
N MET A 154 4.34 -6.69 -8.91
CA MET A 154 3.06 -6.62 -9.64
C MET A 154 2.97 -5.39 -10.56
N GLU A 155 3.55 -4.25 -10.16
CA GLU A 155 3.55 -3.01 -10.95
C GLU A 155 4.59 -3.05 -12.09
N GLN A 156 5.77 -3.64 -11.87
CA GLN A 156 6.83 -3.78 -12.90
C GLN A 156 6.48 -4.81 -14.00
N SER A 157 5.46 -5.64 -13.78
CA SER A 157 4.98 -6.62 -14.77
C SER A 157 3.95 -6.06 -15.75
N GLN A 158 3.67 -4.75 -15.73
CA GLN A 158 2.83 -4.02 -16.70
C GLN A 158 3.67 -3.30 -17.76
#